data_AF-A0A834XFJ0-F1
#
_entry.id   AF-A0A834XFJ0-F1
#
_cell.length_a   1.000
_cell.length_b   1.000
_cell.length_c   1.000
_cell.angle_alpha   90.00
_cell.angle_beta   90.00
_cell.angle_gamma   90.00
#
_symmetry.space_group_name_H-M   'P 1'
#
loop_
_entity.id
_entity.type
_entity.pdbx_description
1 polymer ?
#
loop_
_entity_poly.entity_id
_entity_poly.type
_entity_poly.pdbx_seq_one_letter_code
_entity_poly.pdbx_strand_id
1 'polypeptide(L)'
;MDNKVKKMRFQWVVLCVLLLVEGGLGQDCGAQAGGAVCLGGLCCSRWGWCGNTDAYCGDGCQSQCGGGGGGGGGGGGGGGDLGELISRDMFEEMLMHRNNVGCPARGFYTYDAFIEAATYFPDFANTGDDDTRKREIAAFFGQTSHETTGQYIYIYILFCIASPISKALVSTNSDSAQVVTNHSLLIDVYKYTGGWPTAPDGPYAWGYCFKEEVNQNFDYCDPSFVEWPCAPGKRYFGRGPIQLSWNYNYGPCGRDLGLDLLNHPDMVTSTTDSVLAFKAAFWFWMTTQPPKPSCHDVITGTWTPSPADISGNRLPGYGTVTNIINGGLECGIGWDQRVNSRIGFYKRYCDIFGVSYGDNLDCYNQRSFAFGVMAGTQSNYSVMSM
;
A
#
# COMPACT_ATOMS: atom_id res chain seq x y z
N MET A 1 -31.73 -6.75 -62.09
CA MET A 1 -31.07 -6.59 -60.77
C MET A 1 -30.69 -5.13 -60.64
N ASP A 2 -31.44 -4.44 -59.79
CA ASP A 2 -31.93 -3.09 -60.05
C ASP A 2 -31.01 -1.99 -59.46
N ASN A 3 -30.80 -0.91 -60.23
CA ASN A 3 -29.90 0.22 -59.90
C ASN A 3 -30.26 0.94 -58.58
N LYS A 4 -31.44 0.66 -58.02
CA LYS A 4 -31.86 1.13 -56.69
C LYS A 4 -31.05 0.53 -55.53
N VAL A 5 -30.54 -0.70 -55.66
CA VAL A 5 -29.78 -1.36 -54.58
C VAL A 5 -28.35 -0.82 -54.47
N LYS A 6 -27.76 -0.37 -55.59
CA LYS A 6 -26.43 0.26 -55.60
C LYS A 6 -26.42 1.67 -55.01
N LYS A 7 -27.47 2.46 -55.26
CA LYS A 7 -27.57 3.84 -54.74
C LYS A 7 -27.77 3.87 -53.22
N MET A 8 -28.51 2.90 -52.68
CA MET A 8 -28.69 2.75 -51.23
C MET A 8 -27.40 2.33 -50.54
N ARG A 9 -26.61 1.41 -51.11
CA ARG A 9 -25.32 0.99 -50.54
C ARG A 9 -24.25 2.07 -50.53
N PHE A 10 -24.27 3.00 -51.49
CA PHE A 10 -23.31 4.11 -51.53
C PHE A 10 -23.63 5.22 -50.52
N GLN A 11 -24.92 5.49 -50.26
CA GLN A 11 -25.34 6.49 -49.27
C GLN A 11 -25.06 6.07 -47.82
N TRP A 12 -25.15 4.77 -47.51
CA TRP A 12 -24.85 4.26 -46.16
C TRP A 12 -23.34 4.23 -45.86
N VAL A 13 -22.48 4.02 -46.86
CA VAL A 13 -21.02 4.06 -46.65
C VAL A 13 -20.52 5.49 -46.43
N VAL A 14 -21.10 6.50 -47.09
CA VAL A 14 -20.75 7.91 -46.85
C VAL A 14 -21.28 8.42 -45.49
N LEU A 15 -22.43 7.91 -45.01
CA LEU A 15 -22.93 8.26 -43.67
C LEU A 15 -22.14 7.59 -42.53
N CYS A 16 -21.55 6.42 -42.75
CA CYS A 16 -20.69 5.75 -41.76
C CYS A 16 -19.26 6.33 -41.68
N VAL A 17 -18.78 7.01 -42.72
CA VAL A 17 -17.46 7.67 -42.70
C VAL A 17 -17.53 9.08 -42.07
N LEU A 18 -18.72 9.67 -41.94
CA LEU A 18 -18.93 10.98 -41.29
C LEU A 18 -19.35 10.90 -39.81
N LEU A 19 -19.41 9.71 -39.21
CA LEU A 19 -19.76 9.49 -37.80
C LEU A 19 -18.69 8.72 -36.99
N LEU A 20 -17.44 8.73 -37.47
CA LEU A 20 -16.26 8.26 -36.71
C LEU A 20 -15.37 9.42 -36.25
N VAL A 21 -15.98 10.51 -35.81
CA VAL A 21 -15.35 11.45 -34.87
C VAL A 21 -16.18 11.38 -33.59
N GLU A 22 -16.09 10.24 -32.90
CA GLU A 22 -16.32 10.24 -31.47
C GLU A 22 -15.21 11.11 -30.89
N GLY A 23 -15.58 12.34 -30.50
CA GLY A 23 -14.74 13.16 -29.65
C GLY A 23 -14.46 12.36 -28.40
N GLY A 24 -13.28 11.75 -28.33
CA GLY A 24 -12.72 11.32 -27.07
C GLY A 24 -12.80 12.52 -26.14
N LEU A 25 -13.31 12.30 -24.93
CA LEU A 25 -13.34 13.30 -23.86
C LEU A 25 -11.90 13.60 -23.42
N GLY A 26 -11.12 14.22 -24.30
CA GLY A 26 -9.86 14.84 -23.93
C GLY A 26 -10.20 16.04 -23.06
N GLN A 27 -9.55 16.14 -21.91
CA GLN A 27 -9.63 17.35 -21.11
C GLN A 27 -8.93 18.48 -21.87
N ASP A 28 -9.62 19.61 -22.03
CA ASP A 28 -9.03 20.82 -22.58
C ASP A 28 -8.09 21.45 -21.54
N CYS A 29 -6.94 21.93 -22.01
CA CYS A 29 -5.89 22.53 -21.17
C CYS A 29 -5.20 23.69 -21.88
N GLY A 30 -4.33 24.42 -21.16
CA GLY A 30 -3.50 25.47 -21.73
C GLY A 30 -4.28 26.73 -22.13
N ALA A 31 -3.75 27.51 -23.07
CA ALA A 31 -4.32 28.79 -23.48
C ALA A 31 -5.74 28.66 -24.06
N GLN A 32 -6.06 27.50 -24.63
CA GLN A 32 -7.38 27.16 -25.17
C GLN A 32 -8.43 26.96 -24.06
N ALA A 33 -7.97 26.69 -22.83
CA ALA A 33 -8.80 26.44 -21.66
C ALA A 33 -8.50 27.42 -20.50
N GLY A 34 -8.14 28.66 -20.82
CA GLY A 34 -7.89 29.70 -19.81
C GLY A 34 -6.72 29.42 -18.87
N GLY A 35 -5.75 28.62 -19.31
CA GLY A 35 -4.58 28.22 -18.51
C GLY A 35 -4.80 26.97 -17.65
N ALA A 36 -5.89 26.22 -17.85
CA ALA A 36 -6.14 24.98 -17.13
C ALA A 36 -4.99 23.96 -17.32
N VAL A 37 -4.66 23.25 -16.24
CA VAL A 37 -3.68 22.15 -16.25
C VAL A 37 -4.39 20.81 -16.31
N CYS A 38 -3.72 19.79 -16.84
CA CYS A 38 -4.30 18.46 -16.97
C CYS A 38 -4.34 17.70 -15.64
N LEU A 39 -5.42 16.97 -15.38
CA LEU A 39 -5.49 16.09 -14.22
C LEU A 39 -4.49 14.93 -14.35
N GLY A 40 -4.01 14.43 -13.22
CA GLY A 40 -3.08 13.29 -13.18
C GLY A 40 -1.67 13.59 -13.69
N GLY A 41 -1.27 14.87 -13.80
CA GLY A 41 0.08 15.27 -14.20
C GLY A 41 0.38 15.08 -15.70
N LEU A 42 -0.63 14.83 -16.53
CA LEU A 42 -0.47 14.65 -17.99
C LEU A 42 0.03 15.93 -18.67
N CYS A 43 0.82 15.83 -19.72
CA CYS A 43 1.27 16.99 -20.49
C CYS A 43 0.11 17.65 -21.23
N CYS A 44 0.09 18.98 -21.22
CA CYS A 44 -0.80 19.77 -22.04
C CYS A 44 -0.13 20.06 -23.38
N SER A 45 -0.60 19.41 -24.45
CA SER A 45 -0.07 19.62 -25.80
C SER A 45 -0.19 21.07 -26.27
N ARG A 46 0.55 21.42 -27.33
CA ARG A 46 0.43 22.73 -28.01
C ARG A 46 -0.98 23.06 -28.51
N TRP A 47 -1.83 22.05 -28.62
CA TRP A 47 -3.19 22.12 -29.13
C TRP A 47 -4.24 22.19 -28.02
N GLY A 48 -3.83 22.17 -26.75
CA GLY A 48 -4.72 22.29 -25.61
C GLY A 48 -5.37 20.98 -25.20
N TRP A 49 -4.71 19.85 -25.44
CA TRP A 49 -5.18 18.52 -25.05
C TRP A 49 -4.22 17.84 -24.09
N CYS A 50 -4.77 17.09 -23.15
CA CYS A 50 -4.01 16.31 -22.15
C CYS A 50 -3.58 14.93 -22.65
N GLY A 51 -2.33 14.54 -22.40
CA GLY A 51 -1.80 13.21 -22.72
C GLY A 51 -0.35 13.02 -22.25
N ASN A 52 0.21 11.82 -22.45
CA ASN A 52 1.52 11.42 -21.92
C ASN A 52 2.51 10.90 -22.97
N THR A 53 2.29 11.20 -24.26
CA THR A 53 3.23 10.87 -25.34
C THR A 53 3.98 12.11 -25.82
N ASP A 54 5.03 11.94 -26.63
CA ASP A 54 5.80 13.06 -27.21
C ASP A 54 4.93 14.10 -27.94
N ALA A 55 3.81 13.69 -28.54
CA ALA A 55 2.86 14.61 -29.18
C ALA A 55 2.23 15.62 -28.19
N TYR A 56 2.21 15.27 -26.90
CA TYR A 56 1.67 16.08 -25.82
C TYR A 56 2.76 16.73 -24.98
N CYS A 57 3.87 16.02 -24.73
CA CYS A 57 4.95 16.44 -23.85
C CYS A 57 6.11 17.14 -24.58
N GLY A 58 6.24 16.96 -25.90
CA GLY A 58 7.33 17.49 -26.70
C GLY A 58 7.15 18.95 -27.12
N ASP A 59 7.69 19.30 -28.28
CA ASP A 59 7.76 20.69 -28.76
C ASP A 59 6.39 21.39 -28.82
N GLY A 60 6.30 22.48 -28.06
CA GLY A 60 5.10 23.31 -27.96
C GLY A 60 4.14 22.91 -26.85
N CYS A 61 4.49 21.94 -26.01
CA CYS A 61 3.75 21.67 -24.79
C CYS A 61 3.59 22.94 -23.93
N GLN A 62 2.38 23.14 -23.40
CA GLN A 62 1.95 24.35 -22.70
C GLN A 62 2.09 24.25 -21.18
N SER A 63 1.91 23.06 -20.59
CA SER A 63 2.03 22.82 -19.16
C SER A 63 2.27 21.34 -18.86
N GLN A 64 2.90 21.03 -17.71
CA GLN A 64 3.20 19.66 -17.25
C GLN A 64 4.05 18.83 -18.24
N CYS A 65 4.93 19.49 -19.00
CA CYS A 65 5.67 18.94 -20.15
C CYS A 65 6.79 17.94 -19.82
N GLY A 66 7.04 17.67 -18.53
CA GLY A 66 8.12 16.79 -18.07
C GLY A 66 7.69 15.35 -17.77
N GLY A 67 6.46 14.94 -18.12
CA GLY A 67 5.81 13.71 -17.62
C GLY A 67 5.43 12.66 -18.68
N GLY A 68 6.21 12.49 -19.74
CA GLY A 68 5.99 11.42 -20.73
C GLY A 68 7.31 10.94 -21.32
N GLY A 69 7.64 9.66 -21.10
CA GLY A 69 8.96 9.08 -21.37
C GLY A 69 9.35 8.98 -22.84
N GLY A 70 10.64 9.25 -23.12
CA GLY A 70 11.21 9.12 -24.45
C GLY A 70 12.67 9.58 -24.63
N GLY A 71 13.57 9.28 -23.69
CA GLY A 71 15.02 9.21 -23.95
C GLY A 71 15.84 10.50 -23.92
N GLY A 72 16.69 10.62 -22.90
CA GLY A 72 17.99 11.29 -22.99
C GLY A 72 18.06 12.74 -22.51
N GLY A 73 18.58 12.92 -21.28
CA GLY A 73 19.41 14.07 -20.92
C GLY A 73 18.76 15.21 -20.13
N GLY A 74 18.92 15.17 -18.80
CA GLY A 74 19.40 16.31 -18.02
C GLY A 74 18.40 17.38 -17.53
N GLY A 75 18.14 17.35 -16.21
CA GLY A 75 17.82 18.51 -15.36
C GLY A 75 16.33 18.88 -15.26
N GLY A 76 15.68 18.97 -14.12
CA GLY A 76 16.07 18.86 -12.71
C GLY A 76 14.83 19.17 -11.86
N GLY A 77 14.60 18.39 -10.80
CA GLY A 77 13.41 18.54 -9.95
C GLY A 77 13.35 17.55 -8.79
N GLY A 78 14.28 17.66 -7.85
CA GLY A 78 13.99 17.44 -6.42
C GLY A 78 13.91 16.01 -5.85
N GLY A 79 14.30 14.96 -6.57
CA GLY A 79 14.62 13.68 -5.94
C GLY A 79 16.13 13.54 -5.85
N GLY A 80 16.71 13.49 -4.65
CA GLY A 80 18.14 13.11 -4.50
C GLY A 80 18.38 11.66 -4.95
N ASP A 81 19.46 11.03 -4.48
CA ASP A 81 19.85 9.64 -4.80
C ASP A 81 18.68 8.62 -4.70
N LEU A 82 17.66 8.87 -3.86
CA LEU A 82 16.44 8.06 -3.77
C LEU A 82 15.55 8.16 -5.03
N GLY A 83 15.38 9.35 -5.60
CA GLY A 83 14.57 9.56 -6.81
C GLY A 83 15.18 8.94 -8.06
N GLU A 84 16.49 8.65 -8.04
CA GLU A 84 17.17 7.86 -9.07
C GLU A 84 16.84 6.36 -8.97
N LEU A 85 16.53 5.86 -7.78
CA LEU A 85 16.14 4.47 -7.55
C LEU A 85 14.66 4.21 -7.80
N ILE A 86 13.79 5.11 -7.33
CA ILE A 86 12.34 5.05 -7.50
C ILE A 86 11.85 6.34 -8.14
N SER A 87 11.54 6.27 -9.43
CA SER A 87 10.95 7.40 -10.14
C SER A 87 9.48 7.60 -9.73
N ARG A 88 8.92 8.77 -10.08
CA ARG A 88 7.48 9.01 -9.93
C ARG A 88 6.66 7.95 -10.66
N ASP A 89 7.03 7.62 -11.89
CA ASP A 89 6.30 6.63 -12.70
C ASP A 89 6.31 5.25 -12.04
N MET A 90 7.44 4.83 -11.46
CA MET A 90 7.53 3.58 -10.69
C MET A 90 6.65 3.62 -9.44
N PHE A 91 6.64 4.73 -8.70
CA PHE A 91 5.75 4.91 -7.55
C PHE A 91 4.27 4.81 -7.96
N GLU A 92 3.89 5.46 -9.06
CA GLU A 92 2.53 5.39 -9.61
C GLU A 92 2.17 3.97 -10.09
N GLU A 93 3.11 3.25 -10.70
CA GLU A 93 2.94 1.85 -11.10
C GLU A 93 2.79 0.92 -9.89
N MET A 94 3.62 1.09 -8.87
CA MET A 94 3.57 0.30 -7.64
C MET A 94 2.23 0.50 -6.92
N LEU A 95 1.76 1.74 -6.82
CA LEU A 95 0.54 2.09 -6.08
C LEU A 95 -0.62 2.46 -7.02
N MET A 96 -0.78 1.67 -8.08
CA MET A 96 -1.68 1.88 -9.21
C MET A 96 -3.12 2.28 -8.84
N HIS A 97 -3.75 1.54 -7.91
CA HIS A 97 -5.17 1.75 -7.59
C HIS A 97 -5.45 2.58 -6.34
N ARG A 98 -4.43 3.16 -5.69
CA ARG A 98 -4.62 3.93 -4.44
C ARG A 98 -5.55 5.13 -4.60
N ASN A 99 -5.62 5.69 -5.81
CA ASN A 99 -6.44 6.85 -6.16
C ASN A 99 -7.80 6.47 -6.78
N ASN A 100 -8.13 5.17 -6.80
CA ASN A 100 -9.43 4.71 -7.26
C ASN A 100 -10.56 5.32 -6.41
N VAL A 101 -11.73 5.56 -7.02
CA VAL A 101 -12.91 6.10 -6.33
C VAL A 101 -13.37 5.25 -5.14
N GLY A 102 -13.06 3.95 -5.14
CA GLY A 102 -13.36 3.04 -4.04
C GLY A 102 -12.44 3.17 -2.82
N CYS A 103 -11.31 3.87 -2.94
CA CYS A 103 -10.32 4.00 -1.88
C CYS A 103 -10.56 5.26 -1.02
N PRO A 104 -10.80 5.11 0.30
CA PRO A 104 -11.02 6.25 1.18
C PRO A 104 -9.84 7.22 1.26
N ALA A 105 -8.61 6.75 1.02
CA ALA A 105 -7.40 7.57 1.01
C ALA A 105 -7.05 8.17 -0.37
N ARG A 106 -7.95 8.11 -1.36
CA ARG A 106 -7.69 8.64 -2.71
C ARG A 106 -7.16 10.09 -2.66
N GLY A 107 -6.06 10.34 -3.36
CA GLY A 107 -5.40 11.65 -3.43
C GLY A 107 -4.54 12.02 -2.21
N PHE A 108 -4.49 11.20 -1.16
CA PHE A 108 -3.71 11.49 0.04
C PHE A 108 -2.22 11.16 -0.13
N TYR A 109 -1.90 9.99 -0.66
CA TYR A 109 -0.52 9.50 -0.80
C TYR A 109 0.12 9.96 -2.11
N THR A 110 1.08 10.88 -2.01
CA THR A 110 1.77 11.47 -3.16
C THR A 110 3.25 11.09 -3.16
N TYR A 111 3.83 11.01 -4.36
CA TYR A 111 5.27 10.78 -4.52
C TYR A 111 6.10 11.88 -3.86
N ASP A 112 5.67 13.14 -3.98
CA ASP A 112 6.37 14.28 -3.37
C ASP A 112 6.41 14.18 -1.85
N ALA A 113 5.32 13.75 -1.22
CA ALA A 113 5.28 13.53 0.21
C ALA A 113 6.20 12.38 0.66
N PHE A 114 6.28 11.31 -0.14
CA PHE A 114 7.21 10.20 0.10
C PHE A 114 8.67 10.67 0.03
N ILE A 115 9.06 11.38 -1.05
CA ILE A 115 10.43 11.88 -1.23
C ILE A 115 10.78 12.89 -0.13
N GLU A 116 9.89 13.83 0.18
CA GLU A 116 10.10 14.80 1.25
C GLU A 116 10.28 14.11 2.61
N ALA A 117 9.41 13.16 2.96
CA ALA A 117 9.51 12.43 4.20
C ALA A 117 10.83 11.64 4.31
N ALA A 118 11.27 11.03 3.21
CA ALA A 118 12.52 10.26 3.17
C ALA A 118 13.77 11.12 3.45
N THR A 119 13.75 12.43 3.14
CA THR A 119 14.88 13.33 3.48
C THR A 119 15.17 13.41 4.98
N TYR A 120 14.21 13.06 5.83
CA TYR A 120 14.37 13.01 7.28
C TYR A 120 15.09 11.73 7.76
N PHE A 121 15.20 10.72 6.90
CA PHE A 121 15.78 9.40 7.18
C PHE A 121 16.85 9.06 6.15
N PRO A 122 18.04 9.70 6.19
CA PRO A 122 19.02 9.67 5.11
C PRO A 122 19.65 8.29 4.83
N ASP A 123 19.52 7.34 5.76
CA ASP A 123 20.01 5.97 5.60
C ASP A 123 19.01 5.08 4.83
N PHE A 124 17.73 5.46 4.77
CA PHE A 124 16.71 4.70 4.04
C PHE A 124 17.04 4.63 2.55
N ALA A 125 17.16 3.40 2.03
CA ALA A 125 17.58 3.10 0.67
C ALA A 125 18.91 3.75 0.26
N ASN A 126 19.80 3.94 1.25
CA ASN A 126 21.15 4.46 1.07
C ASN A 126 22.22 3.55 1.68
N THR A 127 21.86 2.30 1.98
CA THR A 127 22.74 1.27 2.54
C THR A 127 22.88 0.11 1.55
N GLY A 128 24.12 -0.33 1.29
CA GLY A 128 24.42 -1.45 0.39
C GLY A 128 24.51 -1.07 -1.09
N ASP A 129 24.47 -2.08 -1.96
CA ASP A 129 24.43 -1.90 -3.42
C ASP A 129 23.03 -1.49 -3.92
N ASP A 130 22.92 -1.12 -5.20
CA ASP A 130 21.64 -0.68 -5.78
C ASP A 130 20.54 -1.74 -5.67
N ASP A 131 20.88 -3.02 -5.77
CA ASP A 131 19.92 -4.11 -5.59
C ASP A 131 19.39 -4.15 -4.15
N THR A 132 20.25 -3.95 -3.16
CA THR A 132 19.86 -3.86 -1.74
C THR A 132 19.00 -2.63 -1.47
N ARG A 133 19.38 -1.47 -2.01
CA ARG A 133 18.63 -0.22 -1.86
C ARG A 133 17.23 -0.32 -2.49
N LYS A 134 17.11 -0.89 -3.70
CA LYS A 134 15.82 -1.16 -4.35
C LYS A 134 14.99 -2.20 -3.59
N ARG A 135 15.63 -3.25 -3.06
CA ARG A 135 14.96 -4.28 -2.26
C ARG A 135 14.42 -3.71 -0.95
N GLU A 136 15.13 -2.79 -0.31
CA GLU A 136 14.61 -2.05 0.84
C GLU A 136 13.35 -1.25 0.48
N ILE A 137 13.36 -0.51 -0.64
CA ILE A 137 12.19 0.23 -1.11
C ILE A 137 11.01 -0.73 -1.37
N ALA A 138 11.26 -1.84 -2.09
CA ALA A 138 10.26 -2.86 -2.37
C ALA A 138 9.69 -3.49 -1.08
N ALA A 139 10.54 -3.74 -0.08
CA ALA A 139 10.13 -4.30 1.20
C ALA A 139 9.30 -3.31 2.03
N PHE A 140 9.72 -2.04 2.10
CA PHE A 140 8.98 -0.99 2.77
C PHE A 140 7.58 -0.87 2.18
N PHE A 141 7.47 -0.66 0.86
CA PHE A 141 6.19 -0.58 0.18
C PHE A 141 5.41 -1.89 0.25
N GLY A 142 6.07 -3.04 0.24
CA GLY A 142 5.44 -4.35 0.37
C GLY A 142 4.65 -4.49 1.67
N GLN A 143 5.27 -4.07 2.77
CA GLN A 143 4.66 -4.11 4.08
C GLN A 143 3.56 -3.05 4.22
N THR A 144 3.86 -1.80 3.91
CA THR A 144 2.88 -0.70 4.07
C THR A 144 1.69 -0.84 3.12
N SER A 145 1.87 -1.41 1.93
CA SER A 145 0.76 -1.77 1.05
C SER A 145 -0.14 -2.83 1.67
N HIS A 146 0.42 -3.82 2.37
CA HIS A 146 -0.39 -4.78 3.12
C HIS A 146 -1.16 -4.11 4.26
N GLU A 147 -0.52 -3.23 5.04
CA GLU A 147 -1.19 -2.51 6.14
C GLU A 147 -2.37 -1.64 5.67
N THR A 148 -2.38 -1.23 4.39
CA THR A 148 -3.34 -0.27 3.84
C THR A 148 -4.12 -0.80 2.63
N THR A 149 -4.03 -2.11 2.38
CA THR A 149 -4.76 -2.76 1.29
C THR A 149 -6.25 -2.82 1.62
N GLY A 150 -7.11 -2.81 0.60
CA GLY A 150 -8.57 -2.89 0.82
C GLY A 150 -9.13 -4.30 1.03
N GLN A 151 -8.27 -5.24 1.44
CA GLN A 151 -8.61 -6.65 1.59
C GLN A 151 -9.22 -6.96 2.97
N TYR A 152 -10.25 -7.82 2.97
CA TYR A 152 -10.76 -8.59 4.12
C TYR A 152 -11.18 -7.84 5.39
N ILE A 153 -12.32 -7.14 5.36
CA ILE A 153 -13.09 -6.90 6.58
C ILE A 153 -13.96 -8.13 6.87
N TYR A 154 -13.65 -8.88 7.93
CA TYR A 154 -14.59 -9.86 8.49
C TYR A 154 -15.75 -9.11 9.17
N ILE A 155 -16.87 -8.93 8.48
CA ILE A 155 -18.10 -8.48 9.13
C ILE A 155 -18.85 -9.71 9.63
N TYR A 156 -18.74 -10.00 10.93
CA TYR A 156 -19.64 -10.96 11.58
C TYR A 156 -21.05 -10.37 11.67
N ILE A 157 -21.87 -10.54 10.63
CA ILE A 157 -23.31 -10.29 10.73
C ILE A 157 -23.95 -11.58 11.24
N LEU A 158 -24.13 -11.69 12.56
CA LEU A 158 -24.90 -12.77 13.16
C LEU A 158 -26.39 -12.58 12.83
N PHE A 159 -26.85 -13.13 11.71
CA PHE A 159 -28.28 -13.27 11.46
C PHE A 159 -28.82 -14.42 12.32
N CYS A 160 -29.50 -14.09 13.42
CA CYS A 160 -30.36 -15.04 14.13
C CYS A 160 -31.59 -15.37 13.27
N ILE A 161 -31.46 -16.27 12.30
CA ILE A 161 -32.61 -16.90 11.64
C ILE A 161 -32.97 -18.17 12.41
N ALA A 162 -33.93 -18.05 13.32
CA ALA A 162 -34.63 -19.18 13.89
C ALA A 162 -35.59 -19.75 12.84
N SER A 163 -35.27 -20.88 12.18
CA SER A 163 -36.28 -21.85 11.73
C SER A 163 -35.69 -23.18 11.20
N PRO A 164 -36.37 -24.34 11.34
CA PRO A 164 -35.79 -25.66 11.13
C PRO A 164 -36.37 -26.36 9.88
N ILE A 165 -35.72 -26.33 8.70
CA ILE A 165 -36.20 -27.14 7.56
C ILE A 165 -35.05 -27.72 6.71
N SER A 166 -34.90 -29.04 6.85
CA SER A 166 -34.67 -30.11 5.87
C SER A 166 -33.53 -30.06 4.83
N LYS A 167 -32.68 -31.10 4.96
CA LYS A 167 -31.82 -31.79 3.98
C LYS A 167 -32.21 -31.57 2.50
N ALA A 168 -31.25 -31.09 1.70
CA ALA A 168 -31.21 -31.33 0.26
C ALA A 168 -29.76 -31.63 -0.18
N LEU A 169 -29.57 -32.82 -0.75
CA LEU A 169 -28.36 -33.25 -1.45
C LEU A 169 -28.32 -32.60 -2.83
N VAL A 170 -27.20 -31.97 -3.20
CA VAL A 170 -26.84 -31.76 -4.61
C VAL A 170 -25.37 -32.15 -4.79
N SER A 171 -25.15 -33.15 -5.62
CA SER A 171 -23.84 -33.62 -6.09
C SER A 171 -23.50 -32.92 -7.39
N THR A 172 -22.30 -32.36 -7.54
CA THR A 172 -21.53 -32.40 -8.80
C THR A 172 -20.02 -32.29 -8.51
N ASN A 173 -19.22 -32.95 -9.33
CA ASN A 173 -17.84 -33.40 -9.07
C ASN A 173 -16.75 -32.35 -9.39
N SER A 174 -15.81 -32.13 -8.46
CA SER A 174 -14.35 -32.44 -8.55
C SER A 174 -13.54 -31.59 -7.54
N ASP A 175 -12.99 -32.28 -6.54
CA ASP A 175 -11.84 -31.96 -5.67
C ASP A 175 -11.85 -30.67 -4.81
N SER A 176 -12.83 -30.57 -3.90
CA SER A 176 -12.59 -30.16 -2.48
C SER A 176 -13.92 -30.19 -1.69
N ALA A 177 -14.35 -31.39 -1.29
CA ALA A 177 -15.47 -31.55 -0.36
C ALA A 177 -15.00 -31.27 1.07
N GLN A 178 -15.30 -30.10 1.63
CA GLN A 178 -15.27 -29.86 3.06
C GLN A 178 -16.67 -30.09 3.63
N VAL A 179 -16.79 -31.05 4.55
CA VAL A 179 -18.02 -31.35 5.28
C VAL A 179 -18.29 -30.20 6.24
N VAL A 180 -19.32 -29.39 5.97
CA VAL A 180 -19.80 -28.38 6.92
C VAL A 180 -21.01 -28.97 7.65
N THR A 181 -20.81 -29.42 8.89
CA THR A 181 -21.91 -29.75 9.81
C THR A 181 -22.31 -28.53 10.64
N ASN A 182 -23.62 -28.33 10.72
CA ASN A 182 -24.38 -27.39 11.56
C ASN A 182 -24.31 -25.88 11.23
N HIS A 183 -25.47 -25.41 10.79
CA HIS A 183 -25.82 -24.04 10.40
C HIS A 183 -25.63 -23.02 11.54
N SER A 184 -24.58 -22.22 11.43
CA SER A 184 -24.74 -20.77 11.48
C SER A 184 -24.58 -20.30 10.04
N LEU A 185 -25.62 -19.69 9.46
CA LEU A 185 -25.50 -19.03 8.15
C LEU A 185 -24.63 -17.79 8.36
N LEU A 186 -23.31 -17.97 8.37
CA LEU A 186 -22.34 -16.91 8.17
C LEU A 186 -22.49 -16.51 6.70
N ILE A 187 -23.32 -15.49 6.44
CA ILE A 187 -23.19 -14.74 5.21
C ILE A 187 -21.96 -13.87 5.44
N ASP A 188 -20.81 -14.33 4.95
CA ASP A 188 -19.60 -13.52 4.92
C ASP A 188 -19.84 -12.34 3.96
N VAL A 189 -20.40 -11.24 4.48
CA VAL A 189 -20.52 -9.99 3.72
C VAL A 189 -19.16 -9.32 3.76
N TYR A 190 -18.29 -9.74 2.85
CA TYR A 190 -17.02 -9.06 2.62
C TYR A 190 -17.29 -7.68 2.01
N LYS A 191 -16.95 -6.61 2.72
CA LYS A 191 -16.89 -5.27 2.12
C LYS A 191 -15.50 -5.06 1.53
N TYR A 192 -15.29 -5.55 0.32
CA TYR A 192 -14.07 -5.28 -0.42
C TYR A 192 -14.06 -3.82 -0.87
N THR A 193 -13.01 -3.11 -0.50
CA THR A 193 -12.74 -1.75 -0.97
C THR A 193 -11.51 -1.70 -1.87
N GLY A 194 -10.73 -2.80 -1.92
CA GLY A 194 -9.62 -3.02 -2.86
C GLY A 194 -8.97 -4.41 -2.73
N GLY A 195 -8.30 -4.90 -3.78
CA GLY A 195 -7.34 -6.01 -3.65
C GLY A 195 -7.90 -7.43 -3.47
N TRP A 196 -9.16 -7.72 -3.79
CA TRP A 196 -9.69 -9.10 -3.79
C TRP A 196 -8.99 -9.99 -4.85
N PRO A 197 -9.13 -11.34 -4.81
CA PRO A 197 -8.37 -12.24 -5.69
C PRO A 197 -8.50 -11.97 -7.20
N THR A 198 -9.64 -11.42 -7.64
CA THR A 198 -9.92 -11.05 -9.03
C THR A 198 -9.96 -9.52 -9.23
N ALA A 199 -9.33 -8.76 -8.35
CA ALA A 199 -9.26 -7.31 -8.51
C ALA A 199 -8.55 -6.93 -9.81
N PRO A 200 -8.93 -5.81 -10.45
CA PRO A 200 -8.18 -5.26 -11.58
C PRO A 200 -6.69 -5.23 -11.27
N ASP A 201 -5.88 -5.75 -12.19
CA ASP A 201 -4.41 -5.82 -12.10
C ASP A 201 -3.86 -6.64 -10.91
N GLY A 202 -4.73 -7.47 -10.32
CA GLY A 202 -4.42 -8.38 -9.23
C GLY A 202 -4.49 -7.75 -7.85
N PRO A 203 -4.51 -8.58 -6.80
CA PRO A 203 -4.69 -8.14 -5.42
C PRO A 203 -3.58 -7.19 -4.92
N TYR A 204 -2.40 -7.27 -5.51
CA TYR A 204 -1.19 -6.56 -5.09
C TYR A 204 -1.00 -5.17 -5.77
N ALA A 205 -1.98 -4.73 -6.54
CA ALA A 205 -2.03 -3.38 -7.12
C ALA A 205 -2.85 -2.39 -6.26
N TRP A 206 -3.39 -2.85 -5.13
CA TRP A 206 -4.39 -2.15 -4.31
C TRP A 206 -3.90 -1.75 -2.91
N GLY A 207 -2.59 -1.63 -2.72
CA GLY A 207 -2.02 -1.03 -1.51
C GLY A 207 -2.35 0.47 -1.42
N TYR A 208 -2.21 1.04 -0.22
CA TYR A 208 -2.42 2.47 0.04
C TYR A 208 -3.86 2.96 -0.21
N CYS A 209 -4.83 2.04 -0.17
CA CYS A 209 -6.25 2.37 -0.35
C CYS A 209 -6.84 3.08 0.88
N PHE A 210 -6.24 2.84 2.06
CA PHE A 210 -6.63 3.43 3.34
C PHE A 210 -5.49 4.20 4.00
N LYS A 211 -5.87 5.12 4.87
CA LYS A 211 -4.95 5.90 5.70
C LYS A 211 -5.20 5.76 7.19
N GLU A 212 -6.31 5.17 7.58
CA GLU A 212 -6.70 4.95 8.97
C GLU A 212 -7.37 3.59 9.09
N GLU A 213 -7.24 2.97 10.25
CA GLU A 213 -7.95 1.76 10.61
C GLU A 213 -9.46 1.95 10.40
N VAL A 214 -10.11 0.95 9.83
CA VAL A 214 -11.54 1.01 9.53
C VAL A 214 -12.38 0.92 10.82
N ASN A 215 -11.99 0.02 11.73
CA ASN A 215 -12.69 -0.20 12.99
C ASN A 215 -12.05 0.59 14.13
N GLN A 216 -12.42 1.86 14.23
CA GLN A 216 -11.87 2.76 15.24
C GLN A 216 -12.51 2.58 16.63
N ASN A 217 -13.07 1.41 16.97
CA ASN A 217 -13.78 1.20 18.24
C ASN A 217 -12.88 0.91 19.44
N PHE A 218 -11.59 0.64 19.21
CA PHE A 218 -10.60 0.44 20.25
C PHE A 218 -9.73 1.68 20.43
N ASP A 219 -9.40 1.99 21.68
CA ASP A 219 -8.60 3.18 22.00
C ASP A 219 -7.11 2.94 21.79
N TYR A 220 -6.67 1.68 21.73
CA TYR A 220 -5.26 1.27 21.67
C TYR A 220 -4.42 2.01 22.72
N CYS A 221 -4.94 2.05 23.94
CA CYS A 221 -4.28 2.64 25.09
C CYS A 221 -3.86 1.53 26.04
N ASP A 222 -2.56 1.37 26.24
CA ASP A 222 -2.01 0.58 27.34
C ASP A 222 -1.46 1.52 28.42
N PRO A 223 -2.20 1.71 29.54
CA PRO A 223 -1.80 2.60 30.61
C PRO A 223 -0.60 2.09 31.41
N SER A 224 -0.14 0.85 31.20
CA SER A 224 1.06 0.33 31.88
C SER A 224 2.36 0.94 31.34
N PHE A 225 2.33 1.54 30.14
CA PHE A 225 3.45 2.34 29.62
C PHE A 225 3.41 3.75 30.19
N VAL A 226 3.91 3.89 31.43
CA VAL A 226 3.88 5.15 32.19
C VAL A 226 4.66 6.30 31.55
N GLU A 227 5.65 6.00 30.70
CA GLU A 227 6.40 7.01 29.94
C GLU A 227 5.54 7.66 28.84
N TRP A 228 4.54 6.93 28.33
CA TRP A 228 3.68 7.35 27.23
C TRP A 228 2.21 7.32 27.68
N PRO A 229 1.81 8.15 28.65
CA PRO A 229 0.47 8.12 29.21
C PRO A 229 -0.58 8.44 28.15
N CYS A 230 -1.69 7.71 28.16
CA CYS A 230 -2.79 7.97 27.24
C CYS A 230 -3.42 9.35 27.52
N ALA A 231 -3.45 10.20 26.51
CA ALA A 231 -4.06 11.51 26.61
C ALA A 231 -5.60 11.38 26.72
N PRO A 232 -6.27 12.16 27.60
CA PRO A 232 -7.72 12.08 27.77
C PRO A 232 -8.48 12.29 26.46
N GLY A 233 -9.39 11.37 26.15
CA GLY A 233 -10.24 11.42 24.95
C GLY A 233 -9.50 11.16 23.62
N LYS A 234 -8.23 10.74 23.66
CA LYS A 234 -7.45 10.38 22.47
C LYS A 234 -7.45 8.88 22.24
N ARG A 235 -7.32 8.50 20.96
CA ARG A 235 -7.35 7.12 20.47
C ARG A 235 -6.19 6.89 19.52
N TYR A 236 -5.50 5.78 19.72
CA TYR A 236 -4.24 5.43 19.05
C TYR A 236 -4.42 4.26 18.07
N PHE A 237 -5.56 4.20 17.39
CA PHE A 237 -5.80 3.26 16.29
C PHE A 237 -4.87 3.52 15.11
N GLY A 238 -4.80 2.56 14.19
CA GLY A 238 -3.86 2.55 13.07
C GLY A 238 -3.98 3.78 12.18
N ARG A 239 -2.87 4.48 11.93
CA ARG A 239 -2.78 5.60 10.98
C ARG A 239 -1.56 5.55 10.08
N GLY A 240 -1.71 6.06 8.87
CA GLY A 240 -0.67 6.14 7.85
C GLY A 240 -0.27 4.80 7.24
N PRO A 241 0.82 4.77 6.44
CA PRO A 241 1.24 3.60 5.68
C PRO A 241 1.59 2.38 6.53
N ILE A 242 2.15 2.57 7.73
CA ILE A 242 2.53 1.45 8.61
C ILE A 242 1.44 1.11 9.63
N GLN A 243 0.28 1.78 9.55
CA GLN A 243 -0.77 1.69 10.58
C GLN A 243 -0.21 1.83 12.00
N LEU A 244 0.47 2.96 12.26
CA LEU A 244 1.01 3.28 13.58
C LEU A 244 -0.13 3.20 14.60
N SER A 245 0.02 2.32 15.58
CA SER A 245 -1.00 2.04 16.60
C SER A 245 -0.38 2.04 17.99
N TRP A 246 -1.18 2.28 19.02
CA TRP A 246 -0.82 2.32 20.44
C TRP A 246 -0.07 3.55 20.95
N ASN A 247 -0.44 4.00 22.14
CA ASN A 247 0.20 5.13 22.85
C ASN A 247 1.72 5.00 22.94
N TYR A 248 2.23 3.79 23.18
CA TYR A 248 3.67 3.50 23.27
C TYR A 248 4.41 3.51 21.93
N ASN A 249 3.73 3.64 20.79
CA ASN A 249 4.36 3.93 19.50
C ASN A 249 4.17 5.40 19.13
N TYR A 250 2.98 5.97 19.35
CA TYR A 250 2.71 7.40 19.11
C TYR A 250 3.61 8.32 19.93
N GLY A 251 3.83 7.99 21.20
CA GLY A 251 4.72 8.73 22.10
C GLY A 251 6.16 8.88 21.58
N PRO A 252 6.92 7.76 21.42
CA PRO A 252 8.30 7.84 20.95
C PRO A 252 8.41 8.32 19.50
N CYS A 253 7.47 7.98 18.61
CA CYS A 253 7.42 8.52 17.25
C CYS A 253 7.28 10.06 17.28
N GLY A 254 6.38 10.58 18.11
CA GLY A 254 6.24 12.02 18.30
C GLY A 254 7.52 12.66 18.84
N ARG A 255 8.11 12.09 19.90
CA ARG A 255 9.39 12.57 20.45
C ARG A 255 10.47 12.66 19.38
N ASP A 256 10.66 11.60 18.60
CA ASP A 256 11.76 11.50 17.63
C ASP A 256 11.53 12.38 16.39
N LEU A 257 10.26 12.67 16.04
CA LEU A 257 9.90 13.61 14.98
C LEU A 257 9.75 15.07 15.47
N GLY A 258 9.87 15.33 16.77
CA GLY A 258 9.67 16.66 17.38
C GLY A 258 8.21 17.13 17.36
N LEU A 259 7.25 16.21 17.47
CA LEU A 259 5.81 16.43 17.40
C LEU A 259 5.09 15.87 18.63
N ASP A 260 3.99 16.49 19.06
CA ASP A 260 3.16 15.96 20.14
C ASP A 260 2.09 14.99 19.62
N LEU A 261 2.53 13.84 19.13
CA LEU A 261 1.63 12.81 18.60
C LEU A 261 0.85 12.06 19.69
N LEU A 262 1.24 12.19 20.96
CA LEU A 262 0.52 11.56 22.07
C LEU A 262 -0.77 12.32 22.40
N ASN A 263 -0.74 13.66 22.38
CA ASN A 263 -1.93 14.50 22.53
C ASN A 263 -2.64 14.81 21.20
N HIS A 264 -1.94 14.69 20.06
CA HIS A 264 -2.49 14.96 18.73
C HIS A 264 -2.27 13.79 17.74
N PRO A 265 -2.75 12.57 18.05
CA PRO A 265 -2.52 11.39 17.20
C PRO A 265 -3.16 11.50 15.81
N ASP A 266 -4.20 12.32 15.67
CA ASP A 266 -4.86 12.61 14.39
C ASP A 266 -3.96 13.36 13.39
N MET A 267 -2.88 14.01 13.86
CA MET A 267 -1.92 14.70 12.99
C MET A 267 -1.33 13.79 11.90
N VAL A 268 -1.18 12.50 12.19
CA VAL A 268 -0.59 11.53 11.24
C VAL A 268 -1.37 11.49 9.91
N THR A 269 -2.67 11.81 9.91
CA THR A 269 -3.58 11.67 8.75
C THR A 269 -4.43 12.90 8.45
N SER A 270 -4.30 13.97 9.24
CA SER A 270 -5.12 15.19 9.12
C SER A 270 -4.54 16.24 8.16
N THR A 271 -3.27 16.14 7.79
CA THR A 271 -2.64 17.02 6.78
C THR A 271 -3.13 16.66 5.37
N THR A 272 -3.06 17.61 4.43
CA THR A 272 -3.40 17.34 3.02
C THR A 272 -2.24 16.73 2.25
N ASP A 273 -1.00 17.00 2.67
CA ASP A 273 0.18 16.28 2.22
C ASP A 273 0.45 15.10 3.17
N SER A 274 0.76 13.93 2.62
CA SER A 274 0.98 12.71 3.41
C SER A 274 2.38 12.65 4.04
N VAL A 275 3.08 13.78 4.16
CA VAL A 275 4.49 13.83 4.60
C VAL A 275 4.63 13.24 6.00
N LEU A 276 3.78 13.67 6.95
CA LEU A 276 3.84 13.15 8.31
C LEU A 276 3.44 11.66 8.39
N ALA A 277 2.49 11.23 7.55
CA ALA A 277 2.11 9.82 7.47
C ALA A 277 3.31 8.95 7.03
N PHE A 278 4.05 9.37 6.00
CA PHE A 278 5.27 8.71 5.57
C PHE A 278 6.39 8.79 6.62
N LYS A 279 6.59 9.94 7.29
CA LYS A 279 7.59 10.07 8.36
C LYS A 279 7.33 9.09 9.52
N ALA A 280 6.07 8.90 9.91
CA ALA A 280 5.71 7.91 10.92
C ALA A 280 6.03 6.46 10.47
N ALA A 281 5.81 6.16 9.19
CA ALA A 281 6.15 4.86 8.62
C ALA A 281 7.67 4.63 8.55
N PHE A 282 8.43 5.63 8.11
CA PHE A 282 9.89 5.57 8.12
C PHE A 282 10.45 5.47 9.53
N TRP A 283 9.91 6.23 10.49
CA TRP A 283 10.31 6.12 11.89
C TRP A 283 10.19 4.68 12.38
N PHE A 284 9.06 4.01 12.13
CA PHE A 284 8.89 2.60 12.52
C PHE A 284 9.90 1.69 11.81
N TRP A 285 10.09 1.89 10.50
CA TRP A 285 11.00 1.09 9.68
C TRP A 285 12.46 1.17 10.14
N MET A 286 12.91 2.38 10.50
CA MET A 286 14.30 2.68 10.86
C MET A 286 14.60 2.49 12.34
N THR A 287 13.59 2.42 13.21
CA THR A 287 13.80 2.40 14.67
C THR A 287 13.88 0.99 15.22
N THR A 288 15.01 0.67 15.86
CA THR A 288 15.17 -0.55 16.66
C THR A 288 14.33 -0.46 17.93
N GLN A 289 13.55 -1.51 18.21
CA GLN A 289 12.70 -1.61 19.40
C GLN A 289 13.01 -2.91 20.13
N PRO A 290 14.03 -2.95 21.01
CA PRO A 290 14.55 -4.19 21.57
C PRO A 290 13.43 -5.06 22.20
N PRO A 291 13.44 -6.38 21.95
CA PRO A 291 14.48 -7.16 21.28
C PRO A 291 14.42 -7.14 19.74
N LYS A 292 13.46 -6.44 19.13
CA LYS A 292 13.32 -6.36 17.67
C LYS A 292 14.42 -5.44 17.10
N PRO A 293 15.18 -5.88 16.06
CA PRO A 293 16.00 -4.95 15.28
C PRO A 293 15.10 -4.02 14.45
N SER A 294 15.67 -3.02 13.78
CA SER A 294 14.95 -2.24 12.79
C SER A 294 14.63 -3.08 11.54
N CYS A 295 13.58 -2.72 10.81
CA CYS A 295 13.30 -3.36 9.51
C CYS A 295 14.40 -3.07 8.49
N HIS A 296 14.93 -1.84 8.54
CA HIS A 296 16.08 -1.38 7.77
C HIS A 296 17.27 -2.34 7.91
N ASP A 297 17.70 -2.62 9.15
CA ASP A 297 18.90 -3.43 9.38
C ASP A 297 18.71 -4.88 8.89
N VAL A 298 17.49 -5.40 8.98
CA VAL A 298 17.18 -6.76 8.49
C VAL A 298 17.25 -6.83 6.98
N ILE A 299 16.61 -5.90 6.26
CA ILE A 299 16.51 -5.98 4.80
C ILE A 299 17.81 -5.60 4.08
N THR A 300 18.61 -4.72 4.71
CA THR A 300 19.92 -4.31 4.19
C THR A 300 21.04 -5.28 4.56
N GLY A 301 20.75 -6.28 5.40
CA GLY A 301 21.70 -7.32 5.79
C GLY A 301 22.74 -6.86 6.83
N THR A 302 22.52 -5.72 7.49
CA THR A 302 23.41 -5.22 8.57
C THR A 302 23.08 -5.86 9.93
N TRP A 303 21.87 -6.38 10.11
CA TRP A 303 21.49 -7.10 11.32
C TRP A 303 22.15 -8.48 11.39
N THR A 304 22.84 -8.75 12.51
CA THR A 304 23.36 -10.08 12.85
C THR A 304 22.44 -10.75 13.88
N PRO A 305 21.79 -11.89 13.55
CA PRO A 305 20.92 -12.59 14.49
C PRO A 305 21.64 -13.01 15.77
N SER A 306 21.02 -12.79 16.92
CA SER A 306 21.52 -13.29 18.21
C SER A 306 21.31 -14.81 18.33
N PRO A 307 21.93 -15.48 19.32
CA PRO A 307 21.61 -16.89 19.62
C PRO A 307 20.13 -17.13 19.89
N ALA A 308 19.42 -16.17 20.50
CA ALA A 308 17.98 -16.24 20.72
C ALA A 308 17.20 -16.19 19.40
N ASP A 309 17.66 -15.42 18.43
CA ASP A 309 17.06 -15.33 17.09
C ASP A 309 17.26 -16.62 16.30
N ILE A 310 18.48 -17.15 16.28
CA ILE A 310 18.78 -18.44 15.66
C ILE A 310 17.92 -19.55 16.27
N SER A 311 17.80 -19.61 17.60
CA SER A 311 16.94 -20.58 18.29
C SER A 311 15.45 -20.40 17.99
N GLY A 312 15.04 -19.17 17.69
CA GLY A 312 13.69 -18.81 17.27
C GLY A 312 13.48 -18.93 15.76
N ASN A 313 14.45 -19.47 15.02
CA ASN A 313 14.44 -19.57 13.56
C ASN A 313 14.28 -18.21 12.85
N ARG A 314 14.68 -17.10 13.48
CA ARG A 314 14.64 -15.75 12.90
C ARG A 314 15.94 -15.51 12.13
N LEU A 315 15.84 -15.55 10.80
CA LEU A 315 16.95 -15.39 9.87
C LEU A 315 16.76 -14.10 9.05
N PRO A 316 17.83 -13.43 8.58
CA PRO A 316 17.70 -12.23 7.77
C PRO A 316 16.82 -12.46 6.54
N GLY A 317 15.86 -11.58 6.31
CA GLY A 317 14.91 -11.67 5.21
C GLY A 317 13.55 -11.05 5.50
N TYR A 318 12.71 -10.99 4.48
CA TYR A 318 11.41 -10.32 4.51
C TYR A 318 10.42 -10.95 5.53
N GLY A 319 10.59 -12.24 5.84
CA GLY A 319 9.84 -12.91 6.89
C GLY A 319 10.14 -12.33 8.28
N THR A 320 11.39 -12.01 8.60
CA THR A 320 11.73 -11.38 9.87
C THR A 320 11.24 -9.94 9.94
N VAL A 321 11.20 -9.20 8.81
CA VAL A 321 10.53 -7.90 8.73
C VAL A 321 9.04 -8.04 9.10
N THR A 322 8.35 -9.04 8.56
CA THR A 322 6.95 -9.35 8.94
C THR A 322 6.81 -9.66 10.44
N ASN A 323 7.78 -10.40 11.00
CA ASN A 323 7.80 -10.74 12.42
C ASN A 323 7.98 -9.50 13.33
N ILE A 324 8.81 -8.54 12.91
CA ILE A 324 8.98 -7.25 13.61
C ILE A 324 7.66 -6.49 13.64
N ILE A 325 6.99 -6.39 12.49
CA ILE A 325 5.76 -5.60 12.30
C ILE A 325 4.58 -6.20 13.08
N ASN A 326 4.25 -7.47 12.85
CA ASN A 326 3.06 -8.10 13.44
C ASN A 326 3.22 -9.59 13.79
N GLY A 327 4.45 -10.02 14.12
CA GLY A 327 4.73 -11.43 14.34
C GLY A 327 3.97 -12.07 15.50
N GLY A 328 3.50 -11.29 16.48
CA GLY A 328 2.66 -11.78 17.58
C GLY A 328 1.33 -12.40 17.11
N LEU A 329 0.84 -12.00 15.94
CA LEU A 329 -0.42 -12.48 15.36
C LEU A 329 -0.21 -13.35 14.12
N GLU A 330 0.90 -13.19 13.41
CA GLU A 330 1.10 -13.75 12.06
C GLU A 330 2.19 -14.82 11.95
N CYS A 331 3.14 -14.87 12.88
CA CYS A 331 4.35 -15.70 12.74
C CYS A 331 4.39 -16.88 13.72
N GLY A 332 5.06 -17.95 13.31
CA GLY A 332 5.24 -19.16 14.14
C GLY A 332 4.00 -20.05 14.25
N ILE A 333 3.00 -19.81 13.39
CA ILE A 333 1.71 -20.51 13.38
C ILE A 333 1.49 -21.34 12.09
N GLY A 334 2.55 -21.57 11.32
CA GLY A 334 2.45 -22.17 10.00
C GLY A 334 1.98 -21.17 8.94
N TRP A 335 1.41 -21.66 7.84
CA TRP A 335 0.93 -20.84 6.73
C TRP A 335 -0.15 -19.85 7.21
N ASP A 336 -0.01 -18.59 6.82
CA ASP A 336 -0.96 -17.52 7.15
C ASP A 336 -1.24 -16.63 5.93
N GLN A 337 -2.52 -16.34 5.68
CA GLN A 337 -2.94 -15.57 4.50
C GLN A 337 -2.43 -14.12 4.53
N ARG A 338 -2.27 -13.51 5.72
CA ARG A 338 -1.78 -12.13 5.87
C ARG A 338 -0.31 -12.04 5.49
N VAL A 339 0.49 -12.99 5.97
CA VAL A 339 1.90 -13.14 5.57
C VAL A 339 2.04 -13.34 4.05
N ASN A 340 1.20 -14.17 3.42
CA ASN A 340 1.21 -14.31 1.96
C ASN A 340 0.84 -13.02 1.23
N SER A 341 -0.09 -12.23 1.79
CA SER A 341 -0.45 -10.93 1.23
C SER A 341 0.74 -9.96 1.26
N ARG A 342 1.47 -9.87 2.39
CA ARG A 342 2.73 -9.12 2.51
C ARG A 342 3.77 -9.57 1.48
N ILE A 343 3.97 -10.88 1.34
CA ILE A 343 4.93 -11.45 0.38
C ILE A 343 4.51 -11.14 -1.07
N GLY A 344 3.22 -11.19 -1.38
CA GLY A 344 2.72 -10.92 -2.71
C GLY A 344 2.94 -9.48 -3.18
N PHE A 345 2.69 -8.49 -2.30
CA PHE A 345 3.06 -7.10 -2.56
C PHE A 345 4.57 -6.95 -2.78
N TYR A 346 5.37 -7.51 -1.87
CA TYR A 346 6.83 -7.44 -1.96
C TYR A 346 7.38 -8.02 -3.26
N LYS A 347 6.92 -9.20 -3.68
CA LYS A 347 7.33 -9.83 -4.94
C LYS A 347 6.98 -8.97 -6.14
N ARG A 348 5.75 -8.46 -6.22
CA ARG A 348 5.33 -7.56 -7.29
C ARG A 348 6.25 -6.33 -7.39
N TYR A 349 6.60 -5.74 -6.25
CA TYR A 349 7.47 -4.56 -6.25
C TYR A 349 8.91 -4.90 -6.63
N CYS A 350 9.45 -6.01 -6.15
CA CYS A 350 10.76 -6.48 -6.60
C CYS A 350 10.79 -6.74 -8.11
N ASP A 351 9.72 -7.28 -8.69
CA ASP A 351 9.59 -7.49 -10.14
C ASP A 351 9.63 -6.16 -10.92
N ILE A 352 8.95 -5.12 -10.42
CA ILE A 352 9.00 -3.76 -11.00
C ILE A 352 10.42 -3.18 -10.93
N PHE A 353 11.12 -3.38 -9.80
CA PHE A 353 12.52 -2.93 -9.66
C PHE A 353 13.53 -3.80 -10.42
N GLY A 354 13.13 -5.00 -10.88
CA GLY A 354 14.02 -5.96 -11.51
C GLY A 354 15.05 -6.58 -10.56
N VAL A 355 14.71 -6.75 -9.27
CA VAL A 355 15.63 -7.27 -8.24
C VAL A 355 15.16 -8.62 -7.67
N SER A 356 16.09 -9.41 -7.16
CA SER A 356 15.77 -10.66 -6.45
C SER A 356 15.01 -10.38 -5.15
N TYR A 357 14.05 -11.25 -4.84
CA TYR A 357 13.29 -11.24 -3.58
C TYR A 357 14.17 -11.53 -2.35
N GLY A 358 15.33 -12.16 -2.54
CA GLY A 358 16.13 -12.70 -1.45
C GLY A 358 15.51 -13.95 -0.83
N ASP A 359 16.12 -14.41 0.27
CA ASP A 359 15.73 -15.62 1.00
C ASP A 359 14.82 -15.31 2.19
N ASN A 360 14.31 -16.35 2.86
CA ASN A 360 13.56 -16.27 4.12
C ASN A 360 12.36 -15.31 4.05
N LEU A 361 11.53 -15.47 3.01
CA LEU A 361 10.42 -14.56 2.71
C LEU A 361 9.26 -14.65 3.71
N ASP A 362 9.06 -15.80 4.33
CA ASP A 362 7.99 -16.04 5.29
C ASP A 362 8.48 -16.13 6.73
N CYS A 363 7.53 -15.99 7.65
CA CYS A 363 7.76 -16.18 9.07
C CYS A 363 6.96 -17.35 9.67
N TYR A 364 6.51 -18.30 8.84
CA TYR A 364 5.59 -19.37 9.26
C TYR A 364 6.13 -20.19 10.42
N ASN A 365 7.44 -20.43 10.41
CA ASN A 365 8.15 -21.21 11.42
C ASN A 365 9.07 -20.34 12.30
N GLN A 366 8.93 -19.02 12.27
CA GLN A 366 9.71 -18.12 13.11
C GLN A 366 8.98 -17.90 14.43
N ARG A 367 9.67 -18.07 15.56
CA ARG A 367 9.13 -17.67 16.86
C ARG A 367 8.95 -16.15 16.86
N SER A 368 7.75 -15.69 17.19
CA SER A 368 7.45 -14.27 17.33
C SER A 368 8.38 -13.59 18.32
N PHE A 369 8.82 -12.36 18.02
CA PHE A 369 9.52 -11.52 19.00
C PHE A 369 8.65 -11.22 20.24
N ALA A 370 7.32 -11.29 20.13
CA ALA A 370 6.41 -11.16 21.27
C ALA A 370 6.42 -12.38 22.22
N PHE A 371 6.90 -13.54 21.75
CA PHE A 371 6.83 -14.80 22.50
C PHE A 371 8.14 -15.06 23.27
N GLY A 372 8.30 -14.46 24.45
CA GLY A 372 9.49 -14.71 25.27
C GLY A 372 9.79 -13.75 26.40
N VAL A 373 9.03 -12.66 26.55
CA VAL A 373 9.24 -11.77 27.70
C VAL A 373 8.26 -12.11 28.80
N MET A 374 8.79 -12.48 29.98
CA MET A 374 7.98 -12.67 31.17
C MET A 374 7.09 -11.44 31.37
N ALA A 375 5.82 -11.66 31.71
CA ALA A 375 4.86 -10.63 32.06
C ALA A 375 5.50 -9.60 33.01
N GLY A 376 5.96 -8.47 32.48
CA GLY A 376 6.71 -7.48 33.26
C GLY A 376 7.67 -6.58 32.48
N THR A 377 8.16 -6.97 31.30
CA THR A 377 8.87 -6.05 30.38
C THR A 377 8.32 -6.24 28.99
N GLN A 378 7.55 -5.27 28.49
CA GLN A 378 6.73 -5.49 27.29
C GLN A 378 7.55 -5.35 26.00
N SER A 379 7.62 -6.42 25.20
CA SER A 379 7.96 -6.35 23.77
C SER A 379 6.66 -6.30 22.94
N ASN A 380 5.74 -5.40 23.30
CA ASN A 380 4.43 -5.28 22.65
C ASN A 380 4.40 -4.22 21.55
N TYR A 381 5.52 -3.84 20.98
CA TYR A 381 5.60 -2.86 19.88
C TYR A 381 5.15 -3.45 18.54
N SER A 382 3.92 -3.94 18.46
CA SER A 382 3.29 -4.38 17.21
C SER A 382 2.45 -3.24 16.66
N VAL A 383 2.43 -3.09 15.34
CA VAL A 383 1.40 -2.29 14.65
C VAL A 383 0.23 -3.20 14.30
N MET A 384 -0.98 -2.63 14.19
CA MET A 384 -2.18 -3.42 13.88
C MET A 384 -2.53 -3.25 12.40
N SER A 385 -2.70 -4.35 11.68
CA SER A 385 -3.13 -4.35 10.28
C SER A 385 -4.66 -4.22 10.15
N MET A 386 -5.11 -3.60 9.06
CA MET A 386 -6.53 -3.33 8.77
C MET A 386 -7.41 -4.55 8.53
#